data_AF-A0A484ZAR9-F1
#
_entry.id   AF-A0A484ZAR9-F1
#
_cell.length_a   1.000
_cell.length_b   1.000
_cell.length_c   1.000
_cell.angle_alpha   90.00
_cell.angle_beta   90.00
_cell.angle_gamma   90.00
#
_symmetry.space_group_name_H-M   'P 1'
#
loop_
_entity.id
_entity.type
_entity.pdbx_description
1 polymer ?
#
loop_
_entity_poly.entity_id
_entity_poly.type
_entity_poly.pdbx_seq_one_letter_code
_entity_poly.pdbx_strand_id
1 'polypeptide(L)' 'MGADIVFETAGSAITVKQAPYIVMRGGKIMIVGTVPGDSAINFLKINREVSIQTVFRYAQPLSRYD' A
#
# COMPACT_ATOMS: atom_id res chain seq x y z
N MET A 1 -8.42 -9.38 -12.71
CA MET A 1 -9.19 -8.67 -11.66
C MET A 1 -8.28 -8.51 -10.46
N GLY A 2 -8.36 -7.38 -9.76
CA GLY A 2 -7.62 -7.05 -8.54
C GLY A 2 -8.35 -5.92 -7.80
N ALA A 3 -8.00 -5.64 -6.55
CA ALA A 3 -8.63 -4.59 -5.75
C ALA A 3 -8.09 -3.20 -6.12
N ASP A 4 -8.93 -2.17 -6.06
CA ASP A 4 -8.54 -0.78 -6.29
C ASP A 4 -7.55 -0.32 -5.22
N ILE A 5 -7.78 -0.74 -3.98
CA ILE A 5 -6.97 -0.43 -2.82
C ILE A 5 -6.74 -1.71 -2.01
N VAL A 6 -5.49 -1.97 -1.64
CA VAL A 6 -5.09 -3.07 -0.76
C VAL A 6 -4.48 -2.48 0.50
N PHE A 7 -5.03 -2.83 1.66
CA PHE A 7 -4.46 -2.44 2.96
C PHE A 7 -3.64 -3.60 3.53
N GLU A 8 -2.36 -3.36 3.79
CA GLU A 8 -1.52 -4.24 4.60
C GLU A 8 -1.58 -3.75 6.04
N THR A 9 -2.07 -4.60 6.95
CA THR A 9 -2.28 -4.26 8.36
C THR A 9 -1.72 -5.31 9.32
N ALA A 10 -1.09 -6.37 8.79
CA ALA A 10 -0.56 -7.47 9.59
C ALA A 10 0.87 -7.18 10.07
N GLY A 11 1.55 -6.18 9.48
CA GLY A 11 2.94 -5.87 9.83
C GLY A 11 3.90 -7.00 9.44
N SER A 12 3.57 -7.76 8.38
CA SER A 12 4.30 -8.97 7.99
C SER A 12 4.89 -8.86 6.59
N ALA A 13 6.14 -9.29 6.44
CA ALA A 13 6.77 -9.38 5.12
C ALA A 13 6.02 -10.31 4.15
N ILE A 14 5.22 -11.26 4.66
CA ILE A 14 4.43 -12.18 3.83
C ILE A 14 3.30 -11.41 3.13
N THR A 15 2.52 -10.64 3.90
CA THR A 15 1.37 -9.89 3.37
C THR A 15 1.82 -8.74 2.47
N VAL A 16 2.94 -8.09 2.80
CA VAL A 16 3.58 -7.09 1.92
C VAL A 16 3.96 -7.69 0.56
N LYS A 17 4.52 -8.91 0.54
CA LYS A 17 4.88 -9.61 -0.71
C LYS A 17 3.67 -10.04 -1.54
N GLN A 18 2.53 -10.28 -0.90
CA GLN A 18 1.29 -10.68 -1.58
C GLN A 18 0.55 -9.49 -2.20
N ALA A 19 0.62 -8.30 -1.59
CA ALA A 19 -0.12 -7.12 -2.05
C ALA A 19 0.04 -6.79 -3.56
N PRO A 20 1.26 -6.85 -4.15
CA PRO A 20 1.47 -6.66 -5.59
C PRO A 20 0.70 -7.61 -6.52
N TYR A 21 0.26 -8.78 -6.03
CA TYR A 21 -0.44 -9.79 -6.83
C TYR A 21 -1.95 -9.61 -6.86
N ILE A 22 -2.49 -8.83 -5.91
CA ILE A 22 -3.94 -8.70 -5.71
C ILE A 22 -4.45 -7.28 -5.96
N VAL A 23 -3.57 -6.29 -6.11
CA VAL A 23 -3.92 -4.92 -6.52
C VAL A 23 -4.15 -4.84 -8.03
N MET A 24 -5.12 -4.05 -8.47
CA MET A 24 -5.33 -3.78 -9.90
C MET A 24 -4.31 -2.78 -10.45
N ARG A 25 -4.21 -2.69 -11.80
CA ARG A 25 -3.45 -1.63 -12.47
C ARG A 25 -3.92 -0.23 -12.01
N GLY A 26 -3.01 0.70 -11.78
CA GLY A 26 -3.31 2.04 -11.27
C GLY A 26 -3.82 2.09 -9.82
N GLY A 27 -3.95 0.93 -9.16
CA GLY A 27 -4.45 0.84 -7.79
C GLY A 27 -3.42 1.29 -6.74
N LYS A 28 -3.82 1.20 -5.47
CA LYS A 28 -2.97 1.61 -4.33
C LYS A 28 -2.76 0.47 -3.34
N ILE A 29 -1.54 0.33 -2.86
CA ILE A 29 -1.19 -0.48 -1.70
C ILE A 29 -0.90 0.47 -0.54
N MET A 30 -1.67 0.35 0.53
CA MET A 30 -1.52 1.13 1.74
C MET A 30 -0.83 0.27 2.81
N ILE A 31 0.39 0.63 3.21
CA ILE A 31 1.08 -0.02 4.33
C ILE A 31 0.69 0.70 5.62
N VAL A 32 -0.15 0.08 6.43
CA VAL A 32 -0.69 0.69 7.66
C VAL A 32 0.19 0.31 8.85
N GLY A 33 0.84 1.31 9.43
CA GLY A 33 1.84 1.09 10.48
C GLY A 33 3.21 0.74 9.90
N THR A 34 3.97 -0.09 10.62
CA THR A 34 5.35 -0.45 10.27
C THR A 34 5.48 -1.95 10.13
N VAL A 35 6.18 -2.39 9.09
CA VAL A 35 6.61 -3.79 8.91
C VAL A 35 8.09 -3.85 9.32
N PRO A 36 8.49 -4.68 10.29
CA PRO A 36 9.88 -4.77 10.70
C PRO A 36 10.72 -5.49 9.62
N GLY A 37 11.88 -4.92 9.32
CA GLY A 37 12.83 -5.47 8.34
C GLY A 37 12.42 -5.24 6.88
N ASP A 38 13.17 -5.85 5.96
CA ASP A 38 12.99 -5.65 4.52
C ASP A 38 12.00 -6.64 3.92
N SER A 39 11.21 -6.17 2.95
CA SER A 39 10.28 -6.99 2.17
C SER A 39 10.54 -6.80 0.68
N ALA A 40 11.02 -7.85 0.02
CA ALA A 40 11.25 -7.82 -1.42
C ALA A 40 9.92 -7.62 -2.19
N ILE A 41 9.81 -6.52 -2.93
CA ILE A 41 8.66 -6.21 -3.79
C ILE A 41 8.97 -6.60 -5.23
N ASN A 42 8.07 -7.34 -5.86
CA ASN A 42 8.14 -7.62 -7.29
C ASN A 42 7.57 -6.44 -8.09
N PHE A 43 8.40 -5.47 -8.42
CA PHE A 43 7.99 -4.27 -9.17
C PHE A 43 7.44 -4.57 -10.57
N LEU A 44 7.81 -5.70 -11.18
CA LEU A 44 7.26 -6.08 -12.49
C LEU A 44 5.75 -6.35 -12.42
N LYS A 45 5.23 -6.83 -11.28
CA LYS A 45 3.77 -7.06 -11.10
C LYS A 45 2.96 -5.78 -10.98
N ILE A 46 3.61 -4.69 -10.58
CA ILE A 46 2.99 -3.39 -10.31
C ILE A 46 3.45 -2.30 -11.29
N ASN A 47 4.08 -2.69 -12.41
CA ASN A 47 4.62 -1.78 -13.44
C ASN A 47 3.55 -1.01 -14.25
N ARG A 48 2.29 -1.07 -13.84
CA ARG A 48 1.16 -0.35 -14.43
C ARG A 48 0.65 0.70 -13.43
N GLU A 49 1.56 1.57 -13.00
CA GLU A 49 1.28 2.77 -12.20
C GLU A 49 0.56 2.51 -10.87
N VAL A 50 0.82 1.36 -10.24
CA VAL A 50 0.36 1.11 -8.86
C VAL A 50 1.20 1.94 -7.91
N SER A 51 0.55 2.59 -6.95
CA SER A 51 1.22 3.36 -5.89
C SER A 51 1.35 2.56 -4.60
N ILE A 52 2.49 2.65 -3.93
CA ILE A 52 2.66 2.15 -2.56
C ILE A 52 2.79 3.36 -1.65
N GLN A 53 1.96 3.45 -0.61
CA GLN A 53 1.96 4.56 0.34
C GLN A 53 1.95 4.03 1.76
N THR A 54 2.85 4.53 2.60
CA THR A 54 2.83 4.26 4.04
C THR A 54 1.82 5.16 4.74
N VAL A 55 1.14 4.61 5.74
CA VAL A 55 0.19 5.32 6.60
C VAL A 55 0.71 5.28 8.02
N PHE A 56 1.04 6.46 8.54
CA PHE A 56 1.50 6.61 9.91
C PHE A 56 0.53 7.46 10.72
N ARG A 57 -0.10 6.80 11.71
CA ARG A 57 -1.10 7.42 12.59
C ARG A 57 -2.19 8.15 11.77
N TYR A 58 -2.57 9.35 12.17
CA TYR A 58 -3.64 10.14 11.56
C TYR A 58 -3.27 11.62 11.55
N ALA A 59 -3.81 12.34 10.56
CA ALA A 59 -3.78 13.79 10.50
C ALA A 59 -5.14 14.28 9.98
N GLN A 60 -5.70 15.29 10.63
CA GLN A 60 -6.89 15.96 10.12
C GLN A 60 -6.45 16.99 9.07
N PRO A 61 -7.07 17.04 7.88
CA PRO A 61 -6.83 18.13 6.95
C PRO A 61 -7.22 19.45 7.63
N LEU A 62 -6.37 20.47 7.50
CA LEU A 62 -6.80 21.82 7.84
C LEU A 62 -7.92 22.18 6.85
N SER A 63 -9.16 22.30 7.32
CA SER A 63 -10.23 22.86 6.49
C SER A 63 -9.82 24.30 6.18
N ARG A 64 -9.39 24.56 4.95
CA ARG A 64 -9.30 25.95 4.49
C ARG A 64 -10.74 26.43 4.43
N TYR A 65 -11.08 27.31 5.35
CA TYR A 65 -12.28 28.11 5.25
C TYR A 65 -11.98 29.09 4.11
N ASP A 66 -12.56 28.80 2.93
CA ASP A 66 -12.71 29.76 1.85
C ASP A 66 -14.04 30.51 2.04
#